data_AF-A0A7V7ZBM0-F1
#
_entry.id   AF-A0A7V7ZBM0-F1
#
_cell.length_a   1.000
_cell.length_b   1.000
_cell.length_c   1.000
_cell.angle_alpha   90.00
_cell.angle_beta   90.00
_cell.angle_gamma   90.00
#
_symmetry.space_group_name_H-M   'P 1'
#
loop_
_entity.id
_entity.type
_entity.pdbx_description
1 polymer ?
#
loop_
_entity_poly.entity_id
_entity_poly.type
_entity_poly.pdbx_seq_one_letter_code
_entity_poly.pdbx_strand_id
1 'polypeptide(L)'
;MLIETSLVANDGSSKESVSFDIPDNEWEQFLQFRRHADNLRATRFVQERHGGSISLRWGAAGSAHVTTKHVDEEAVWAMLLKLRPFVLQNELSFVPSTIGALKRRLTHVAFHRHLDLLRDAYTLKQLERRLNLQGVGRPPLSYQVVMDWLNSYQYHFDSTKRAAVERDMGSLGNVQNGVGAVLIALVEMIQSSLSTGDFIETLERCVEGTMPEISCPIEYFEVSRK
;
A
#
# COMPACT_ATOMS: atom_id res chain seq x y z
N MET A 1 -1.75 20.81 15.96
CA MET A 1 -1.18 21.48 14.77
C MET A 1 -2.28 21.64 13.73
N LEU A 2 -2.57 22.89 13.33
CA LEU A 2 -3.60 23.23 12.36
C LEU A 2 -3.07 23.10 10.93
N ILE A 3 -3.80 22.38 10.09
CA ILE A 3 -3.53 22.25 8.65
C ILE A 3 -4.70 22.86 7.88
N GLU A 4 -4.40 23.79 6.98
CA GLU A 4 -5.39 24.41 6.09
C GLU A 4 -5.05 24.11 4.63
N THR A 5 -6.06 23.76 3.84
CA THR A 5 -5.89 23.48 2.40
C THR A 5 -7.18 23.78 1.64
N SER A 6 -7.09 23.81 0.31
CA SER A 6 -8.23 23.98 -0.59
C SER A 6 -8.47 22.71 -1.39
N LEU A 7 -9.69 22.19 -1.34
CA LEU A 7 -10.18 21.17 -2.27
C LEU A 7 -10.73 21.85 -3.51
N VAL A 8 -10.34 21.37 -4.69
CA VAL A 8 -10.83 21.88 -5.97
C VAL A 8 -11.39 20.72 -6.78
N ALA A 9 -12.58 20.89 -7.36
CA ALA A 9 -13.14 19.88 -8.24
C ALA A 9 -12.26 19.70 -9.48
N ASN A 10 -12.17 18.48 -9.99
CA ASN A 10 -11.37 18.17 -11.19
C ASN A 10 -11.78 19.00 -12.42
N ASP A 11 -13.03 19.46 -12.49
CA ASP A 11 -13.55 20.34 -13.54
C ASP A 11 -13.47 21.84 -13.20
N GLY A 12 -12.90 22.18 -12.04
CA GLY A 12 -12.79 23.54 -11.51
C GLY A 12 -14.12 24.17 -11.05
N SER A 13 -15.23 23.43 -11.08
CA SER A 13 -16.57 23.98 -10.81
C SER A 13 -16.85 24.28 -9.34
N SER A 14 -16.11 23.64 -8.43
CA SER A 14 -16.26 23.80 -6.99
C SER A 14 -14.90 23.96 -6.32
N LYS A 15 -14.85 24.79 -5.27
CA LYS A 15 -13.69 24.98 -4.41
C LYS A 15 -14.15 25.13 -2.96
N GLU A 16 -13.54 24.38 -2.07
CA GLU A 16 -13.86 24.37 -0.65
C GLU A 16 -12.58 24.51 0.17
N SER A 17 -12.58 25.41 1.16
CA SER A 17 -11.48 25.50 2.13
C SER A 17 -11.76 24.58 3.31
N VAL A 18 -10.79 23.74 3.63
CA VAL A 18 -10.91 22.75 4.71
C VAL A 18 -9.75 22.92 5.69
N SER A 19 -10.04 22.71 6.97
CA SER A 19 -9.07 22.79 8.05
C SER A 19 -9.17 21.59 8.97
N PHE A 20 -8.03 21.14 9.47
CA PHE A 20 -7.90 19.97 10.34
C PHE A 20 -6.91 20.26 11.46
N ASP A 21 -7.20 19.78 12.67
CA ASP A 21 -6.22 19.78 13.75
C ASP A 21 -5.68 18.37 13.99
N ILE A 22 -4.35 18.27 13.97
CA ILE A 22 -3.61 17.03 14.23
C ILE A 22 -2.74 17.24 15.46
N PRO A 23 -2.88 16.43 16.53
CA PRO A 23 -2.01 16.50 17.69
C PRO A 23 -0.55 16.27 17.33
N ASP A 24 0.37 16.96 18.02
CA ASP A 24 1.80 16.95 17.67
C ASP A 24 2.43 15.55 17.73
N ASN A 25 1.98 14.70 18.67
CA ASN A 25 2.44 13.32 18.77
C ASN A 25 2.00 12.44 17.59
N GLU A 26 0.77 12.63 17.07
CA GLU A 26 0.31 11.96 15.86
C GLU A 26 1.00 12.52 14.62
N TRP A 27 1.26 13.83 14.61
CA TRP A 27 1.99 14.48 13.53
C TRP A 27 3.41 13.93 13.40
N GLU A 28 4.13 13.78 14.52
CA GLU A 28 5.46 13.18 14.53
C GLU A 28 5.45 11.75 13.99
N GLN A 29 4.42 10.96 14.29
CA GLN A 29 4.24 9.61 13.72
C GLN A 29 4.06 9.66 12.20
N PHE A 30 3.31 10.63 11.68
CA PHE A 30 3.16 10.80 10.22
C PHE A 30 4.48 11.21 9.56
N LEU A 31 5.23 12.13 10.17
CA LEU A 31 6.56 12.49 9.67
C LEU A 31 7.53 11.29 9.71
N GLN A 32 7.46 10.46 10.75
CA GLN A 32 8.23 9.22 10.80
C GLN A 32 7.84 8.26 9.68
N PHE A 33 6.54 8.08 9.42
CA PHE A 33 6.05 7.28 8.30
C PHE A 33 6.62 7.79 6.97
N ARG A 34 6.56 9.11 6.72
CA ARG A 34 7.12 9.71 5.50
C ARG A 34 8.62 9.44 5.37
N ARG A 35 9.41 9.58 6.45
CA ARG A 35 10.84 9.26 6.43
C ARG A 35 11.09 7.78 6.10
N HIS A 36 10.27 6.86 6.60
CA HIS A 36 10.36 5.46 6.19
C HIS A 36 10.02 5.28 4.70
N ALA A 37 9.06 6.05 4.19
CA ALA A 37 8.66 5.98 2.78
C ALA A 37 9.78 6.48 1.87
N ASP A 38 10.47 7.56 2.25
CA ASP A 38 11.64 8.08 1.55
C ASP A 38 12.78 7.05 1.52
N ASN A 39 13.02 6.37 2.65
CA ASN A 39 14.01 5.30 2.73
C ASN A 39 13.65 4.09 1.85
N LEU A 40 12.37 3.71 1.77
CA LEU A 40 11.90 2.65 0.89
C LEU A 40 12.01 3.07 -0.58
N ARG A 41 11.64 4.31 -0.90
CA ARG A 41 11.75 4.90 -2.25
C ARG A 41 13.19 4.92 -2.74
N ALA A 42 14.16 5.18 -1.85
CA ALA A 42 15.58 5.18 -2.17
C ALA A 42 16.18 3.79 -2.46
N THR A 43 15.43 2.70 -2.25
CA THR A 43 15.92 1.36 -2.58
C THR A 43 16.02 1.19 -4.09
N ARG A 44 17.07 0.49 -4.55
CA ARG A 44 17.29 0.20 -5.97
C ARG A 44 16.09 -0.55 -6.58
N PHE A 45 15.47 -1.45 -5.83
CA PHE A 45 14.25 -2.13 -6.25
C PHE A 45 13.15 -1.14 -6.67
N VAL A 46 12.88 -0.10 -5.88
CA VAL A 46 11.86 0.91 -6.23
C VAL A 46 12.34 1.82 -7.37
N GLN A 47 13.58 2.31 -7.31
CA GLN A 47 14.14 3.21 -8.31
C GLN A 47 14.17 2.59 -9.72
N GLU A 48 14.44 1.29 -9.81
CA GLU A 48 14.50 0.55 -11.07
C GLU A 48 13.14 -0.04 -11.49
N ARG A 49 12.03 0.54 -11.00
CA ARG A 49 10.66 0.12 -11.30
C ARG A 49 10.39 -1.35 -10.92
N HIS A 50 10.72 -1.69 -9.68
CA HIS A 50 10.41 -2.96 -9.01
C HIS A 50 11.28 -4.15 -9.42
N GLY A 51 12.56 -3.91 -9.71
CA GLY A 51 13.55 -4.97 -9.94
C GLY A 51 13.31 -5.81 -11.22
N GLY A 52 12.53 -5.29 -12.17
CA GLY A 52 12.26 -5.93 -13.46
C GLY A 52 10.76 -6.12 -13.78
N SER A 53 10.46 -6.65 -14.97
CA SER A 53 9.07 -6.98 -15.34
C SER A 53 8.69 -8.33 -14.74
N ILE A 54 7.89 -8.32 -13.68
CA ILE A 54 7.22 -9.52 -13.16
C ILE A 54 5.89 -9.65 -13.90
N SER A 55 5.69 -10.77 -14.59
CA SER A 55 4.44 -11.04 -15.29
C SER A 55 3.84 -12.36 -14.82
N LEU A 56 2.55 -12.33 -14.54
CA LEU A 56 1.76 -13.52 -14.22
C LEU A 56 0.91 -13.85 -15.44
N ARG A 57 1.10 -15.04 -16.01
CA ARG A 57 0.27 -15.57 -17.09
C ARG A 57 -0.52 -16.77 -16.60
N TRP A 58 -1.80 -16.80 -16.94
CA TRP A 58 -2.70 -17.91 -16.60
C TRP A 58 -2.89 -18.81 -17.82
N GLY A 59 -2.65 -20.11 -17.63
CA GLY A 59 -2.95 -21.13 -18.62
C GLY A 59 -4.40 -21.60 -18.54
N ALA A 60 -4.93 -22.08 -19.66
CA ALA A 60 -6.33 -22.52 -19.80
C ALA A 60 -6.75 -23.70 -18.88
N ALA A 61 -5.80 -24.36 -18.20
CA ALA A 61 -6.05 -25.46 -17.27
C ALA A 61 -5.89 -25.06 -15.78
N GLY A 62 -5.94 -23.76 -15.47
CA GLY A 62 -5.70 -23.26 -14.10
C GLY A 62 -4.22 -23.25 -13.68
N SER A 63 -3.30 -23.48 -14.63
CA SER A 63 -1.87 -23.42 -14.37
C SER A 63 -1.37 -21.97 -14.43
N ALA A 64 -0.97 -21.44 -13.28
CA ALA A 64 -0.34 -20.13 -13.19
C ALA A 64 1.15 -20.24 -13.52
N HIS A 65 1.61 -19.41 -14.45
CA HIS A 65 3.04 -19.29 -14.79
C HIS A 65 3.48 -17.88 -14.45
N VAL A 66 4.41 -17.76 -13.50
CA VAL A 66 5.08 -16.50 -13.22
C VAL A 66 6.32 -16.45 -14.11
N THR A 67 6.40 -15.45 -14.98
CA THR A 67 7.64 -15.12 -15.67
C THR A 67 8.22 -13.88 -15.01
N THR A 68 9.25 -14.09 -14.20
CA THR A 68 10.14 -13.04 -13.70
C THR A 68 11.32 -12.91 -14.66
N LYS A 69 11.64 -11.68 -15.10
CA LYS A 69 13.03 -11.41 -15.47
C LYS A 69 13.88 -11.58 -14.21
N HIS A 70 15.17 -11.88 -14.37
CA HIS A 70 16.10 -12.04 -13.25
C HIS A 70 15.95 -10.83 -12.30
N VAL A 71 15.33 -11.07 -11.15
CA VAL A 71 15.16 -10.06 -10.11
C VAL A 71 16.44 -10.11 -9.29
N ASP A 72 17.11 -8.98 -9.16
CA ASP A 72 18.30 -8.86 -8.33
C ASP A 72 17.92 -9.14 -6.86
N GLU A 73 18.42 -10.25 -6.32
CA GLU A 73 18.08 -10.70 -4.98
C GLU A 73 18.48 -9.67 -3.93
N GLU A 74 19.65 -9.05 -4.04
CA GLU A 74 20.11 -8.04 -3.08
C GLU A 74 19.18 -6.82 -3.08
N ALA A 75 18.69 -6.41 -4.25
CA ALA A 75 17.71 -5.34 -4.34
C ALA A 75 16.39 -5.71 -3.63
N VAL A 76 15.93 -6.96 -3.76
CA VAL A 76 14.73 -7.46 -3.07
C VAL A 76 14.95 -7.49 -1.56
N TRP A 77 16.08 -8.02 -1.08
CA TRP A 77 16.40 -8.07 0.34
C TRP A 77 16.46 -6.69 0.97
N ALA A 78 17.14 -5.74 0.31
CA ALA A 78 17.20 -4.36 0.76
C ALA A 78 15.81 -3.71 0.83
N MET A 79 14.96 -3.98 -0.16
CA MET A 79 13.58 -3.51 -0.17
C MET A 79 12.76 -4.11 0.98
N LEU A 80 12.81 -5.43 1.18
CA LEU A 80 12.05 -6.11 2.24
C LEU A 80 12.43 -5.58 3.63
N LEU A 81 13.72 -5.33 3.86
CA LEU A 81 14.19 -4.74 5.11
C LEU A 81 13.59 -3.34 5.35
N LYS A 82 13.51 -2.51 4.30
CA LYS A 82 12.92 -1.15 4.38
C LYS A 82 11.39 -1.17 4.36
N LEU A 83 10.77 -2.24 3.89
CA LEU A 83 9.32 -2.43 3.91
C LEU A 83 8.79 -2.78 5.30
N ARG A 84 9.63 -3.38 6.16
CA ARG A 84 9.27 -3.88 7.50
C ARG A 84 8.41 -2.91 8.35
N PRO A 85 8.72 -1.60 8.47
CA PRO A 85 7.92 -0.68 9.29
C PRO A 85 6.45 -0.56 8.85
N PHE A 86 6.17 -0.84 7.58
CA PHE A 86 4.84 -0.70 6.98
C PHE A 86 3.96 -1.93 7.16
N VAL A 87 4.60 -3.11 7.28
CA VAL A 87 3.91 -4.42 7.25
C VAL A 87 3.79 -5.08 8.62
N LEU A 88 4.72 -4.81 9.54
CA LEU A 88 4.62 -5.37 10.89
C LEU A 88 3.61 -4.60 11.73
N GLN A 89 2.63 -5.30 12.30
CA GLN A 89 1.48 -4.71 13.00
C GLN A 89 1.85 -3.88 14.24
N ASN A 90 2.98 -4.19 14.88
CA ASN A 90 3.44 -3.51 16.10
C ASN A 90 4.30 -2.28 15.83
N GLU A 91 4.60 -1.99 14.55
CA GLU A 91 5.39 -0.82 14.18
C GLU A 91 4.50 0.42 14.09
N LEU A 92 5.04 1.57 14.50
CA LEU A 92 4.31 2.85 14.47
C LEU A 92 3.87 3.24 13.06
N SER A 93 4.64 2.85 12.04
CA SER A 93 4.38 3.16 10.63
C SER A 93 3.59 2.06 9.91
N PHE A 94 2.93 1.16 10.64
CA PHE A 94 2.05 0.16 10.05
C PHE A 94 0.95 0.85 9.24
N VAL A 95 0.82 0.50 7.96
CA VAL A 95 -0.01 1.27 7.00
C VAL A 95 -1.48 1.34 7.41
N PRO A 96 -2.16 0.23 7.78
CA PRO A 96 -3.55 0.30 8.21
C PRO A 96 -3.77 1.18 9.44
N SER A 97 -2.85 1.15 10.42
CA SER A 97 -2.91 2.01 11.61
C SER A 97 -2.72 3.49 11.24
N THR A 98 -1.76 3.79 10.38
CA THR A 98 -1.47 5.15 9.91
C THR A 98 -2.66 5.72 9.14
N ILE A 99 -3.22 4.96 8.19
CA ILE A 99 -4.42 5.35 7.46
C ILE A 99 -5.60 5.57 8.42
N GLY A 100 -5.79 4.68 9.39
CA GLY A 100 -6.82 4.82 10.41
C GLY A 100 -6.67 6.11 11.22
N ALA A 101 -5.45 6.45 11.63
CA ALA A 101 -5.15 7.70 12.33
C ALA A 101 -5.45 8.93 11.46
N LEU A 102 -5.01 8.94 10.19
CA LEU A 102 -5.31 10.02 9.24
C LEU A 102 -6.81 10.21 9.05
N LYS A 103 -7.58 9.13 8.85
CA LYS A 103 -9.05 9.20 8.69
C LYS A 103 -9.77 9.80 9.90
N ARG A 104 -9.25 9.59 11.12
CA ARG A 104 -9.84 10.19 12.34
C ARG A 104 -9.69 11.71 12.38
N ARG A 105 -8.64 12.26 11.74
CA ARG A 105 -8.34 13.69 11.72
C ARG A 105 -8.93 14.41 10.52
N LEU A 106 -8.84 13.78 9.35
CA LEU A 106 -9.28 14.34 8.08
C LEU A 106 -10.73 13.96 7.82
N THR A 107 -11.70 14.74 8.31
CA THR A 107 -13.13 14.35 8.31
C THR A 107 -13.82 14.46 6.95
N HIS A 108 -13.27 15.23 6.01
CA HIS A 108 -13.90 15.45 4.71
C HIS A 108 -13.93 14.18 3.85
N VAL A 109 -15.06 13.94 3.16
CA VAL A 109 -15.32 12.71 2.41
C VAL A 109 -14.26 12.43 1.33
N ALA A 110 -13.75 13.47 0.67
CA ALA A 110 -12.68 13.33 -0.33
C ALA A 110 -11.44 12.61 0.23
N PHE A 111 -10.98 13.01 1.44
CA PHE A 111 -9.84 12.35 2.10
C PHE A 111 -10.18 10.93 2.51
N HIS A 112 -11.37 10.70 3.06
CA HIS A 112 -11.79 9.34 3.44
C HIS A 112 -11.79 8.39 2.26
N ARG A 113 -12.33 8.84 1.11
CA ARG A 113 -12.36 8.05 -0.13
C ARG A 113 -10.95 7.76 -0.63
N HIS A 114 -10.07 8.77 -0.66
CA HIS A 114 -8.68 8.58 -1.06
C HIS A 114 -7.95 7.59 -0.14
N LEU A 115 -8.07 7.77 1.18
CA LEU A 115 -7.46 6.90 2.17
C LEU A 115 -8.03 5.46 2.13
N ASP A 116 -9.32 5.31 1.82
CA ASP A 116 -9.92 4.00 1.59
C ASP A 116 -9.36 3.31 0.35
N LEU A 117 -9.10 4.04 -0.74
CA LEU A 117 -8.44 3.51 -1.93
C LEU A 117 -7.01 3.03 -1.62
N LEU A 118 -6.24 3.82 -0.87
CA LEU A 118 -4.90 3.44 -0.42
C LEU A 118 -4.95 2.16 0.44
N ARG A 119 -5.85 2.10 1.41
CA ARG A 119 -6.02 0.91 2.25
C ARG A 119 -6.43 -0.31 1.43
N ASP A 120 -7.35 -0.15 0.49
CA ASP A 120 -7.84 -1.26 -0.33
C ASP A 120 -6.76 -1.79 -1.29
N ALA A 121 -5.89 -0.92 -1.81
CA ALA A 121 -4.69 -1.31 -2.55
C ALA A 121 -3.68 -2.04 -1.65
N TYR A 122 -3.39 -1.51 -0.45
CA TYR A 122 -2.49 -2.13 0.51
C TYR A 122 -2.98 -3.51 0.98
N THR A 123 -4.29 -3.66 1.15
CA THR A 123 -4.93 -4.93 1.54
C THR A 123 -5.24 -5.83 0.35
N LEU A 124 -4.72 -5.50 -0.84
CA LEU A 124 -4.78 -6.32 -2.06
C LEU A 124 -6.21 -6.66 -2.51
N LYS A 125 -7.22 -5.88 -2.12
CA LYS A 125 -8.62 -6.20 -2.45
C LYS A 125 -8.87 -6.21 -3.96
N GLN A 126 -8.23 -5.30 -4.70
CA GLN A 126 -8.38 -5.28 -6.16
C GLN A 126 -7.67 -6.46 -6.82
N LEU A 127 -6.46 -6.78 -6.37
CA LEU A 127 -5.72 -7.95 -6.84
C LEU A 127 -6.51 -9.23 -6.58
N GLU A 128 -7.05 -9.41 -5.37
CA GLU A 128 -7.89 -10.55 -5.00
C GLU A 128 -9.13 -10.67 -5.92
N ARG A 129 -9.85 -9.56 -6.16
CA ARG A 129 -11.01 -9.52 -7.06
C ARG A 129 -10.65 -9.83 -8.52
N ARG A 130 -9.52 -9.30 -9.02
CA ARG A 130 -9.08 -9.52 -10.40
C ARG A 130 -8.66 -10.96 -10.64
N LEU A 131 -7.99 -11.55 -9.66
CA LEU A 131 -7.53 -12.92 -9.76
C LEU A 131 -8.70 -13.90 -9.68
N ASN A 132 -9.80 -13.53 -9.01
CA ASN A 132 -11.07 -14.28 -8.93
C ASN A 132 -10.86 -15.80 -8.90
N LEU A 133 -9.93 -16.25 -8.06
CA LEU A 133 -9.45 -17.62 -8.03
C LEU A 133 -10.50 -18.46 -7.35
N GLN A 134 -11.44 -18.96 -8.14
CA GLN A 134 -12.37 -20.00 -7.72
C GLN A 134 -11.56 -21.28 -7.48
N GLY A 135 -11.10 -21.44 -6.24
CA GLY A 135 -10.44 -22.63 -5.73
C GLY A 135 -10.87 -22.88 -4.29
N VAL A 136 -10.69 -24.12 -3.80
CA VAL A 136 -10.97 -24.46 -2.40
C VAL A 136 -9.85 -23.89 -1.54
N GLY A 137 -10.13 -22.83 -0.75
CA GLY A 137 -9.18 -22.24 0.19
C GLY A 137 -9.13 -20.71 0.17
N ARG A 138 -8.07 -20.13 0.74
CA ARG A 138 -7.80 -18.69 0.65
C ARG A 138 -7.24 -18.34 -0.74
N PRO A 139 -7.53 -17.15 -1.30
CA PRO A 139 -6.92 -16.73 -2.55
C PRO A 139 -5.38 -16.67 -2.43
N PRO A 140 -4.61 -17.26 -3.35
CA PRO A 140 -3.16 -17.44 -3.24
C PRO A 140 -2.31 -16.16 -3.28
N LEU A 141 -2.92 -14.97 -3.31
CA LEU A 141 -2.27 -13.67 -3.14
C LEU A 141 -3.14 -12.69 -2.33
N SER A 142 -3.99 -13.22 -1.45
CA SER A 142 -4.70 -12.39 -0.47
C SER A 142 -3.71 -11.75 0.51
N TYR A 143 -4.09 -10.61 1.09
CA TYR A 143 -3.28 -9.92 2.10
C TYR A 143 -2.79 -10.86 3.21
N GLN A 144 -3.66 -11.72 3.73
CA GLN A 144 -3.28 -12.66 4.79
C GLN A 144 -2.21 -13.66 4.33
N VAL A 145 -2.31 -14.19 3.11
CA VAL A 145 -1.31 -15.13 2.56
C VAL A 145 0.04 -14.44 2.38
N VAL A 146 0.07 -13.20 1.89
CA VAL A 146 1.30 -12.42 1.74
C VAL A 146 1.94 -12.11 3.09
N MET A 147 1.14 -11.72 4.09
CA MET A 147 1.61 -11.50 5.45
C MET A 147 2.14 -12.78 6.10
N ASP A 148 1.47 -13.91 5.90
CA ASP A 148 1.92 -15.21 6.39
C ASP A 148 3.23 -15.61 5.69
N TRP A 149 3.38 -15.35 4.39
CA TRP A 149 4.62 -15.59 3.64
C TRP A 149 5.79 -14.75 4.18
N LEU A 150 5.58 -13.44 4.37
CA LEU A 150 6.60 -12.54 4.94
C LEU A 150 7.05 -13.03 6.32
N ASN A 151 6.12 -13.42 7.18
CA ASN A 151 6.44 -13.96 8.49
C ASN A 151 7.20 -15.30 8.42
N SER A 152 6.81 -16.18 7.50
CA SER A 152 7.34 -17.54 7.39
C SER A 152 8.72 -17.62 6.72
N TYR A 153 9.00 -16.73 5.77
CA TYR A 153 10.21 -16.82 4.95
C TYR A 153 11.19 -15.66 5.17
N GLN A 154 10.73 -14.51 5.67
CA GLN A 154 11.56 -13.30 5.74
C GLN A 154 11.83 -12.82 7.17
N TYR A 155 10.83 -12.82 8.04
CA TYR A 155 10.94 -12.13 9.34
C TYR A 155 11.05 -13.05 10.55
N HIS A 156 10.24 -14.11 10.62
CA HIS A 156 10.13 -14.93 11.84
C HIS A 156 10.45 -16.41 11.62
N PHE A 157 10.60 -16.87 10.37
CA PHE A 157 10.88 -18.26 10.02
C PHE A 157 9.89 -19.27 10.63
N ASP A 158 8.62 -18.88 10.73
CA ASP A 158 7.53 -19.67 11.33
C ASP A 158 7.18 -20.89 10.46
N SER A 159 7.55 -22.08 10.92
CA SER A 159 7.35 -23.35 10.20
C SER A 159 5.89 -23.74 10.03
N THR A 160 5.00 -23.33 10.94
CA THR A 160 3.57 -23.66 10.88
C THR A 160 2.88 -22.80 9.83
N LYS A 161 3.19 -21.49 9.82
CA LYS A 161 2.70 -20.60 8.76
C LYS A 161 3.27 -20.96 7.39
N ARG A 162 4.52 -21.44 7.34
CA ARG A 162 5.14 -21.92 6.11
C ARG A 162 4.31 -23.01 5.42
N ALA A 163 3.93 -24.06 6.15
CA ALA A 163 3.13 -25.16 5.60
C ALA A 163 1.74 -24.68 5.13
N ALA A 164 1.14 -23.72 5.84
CA ALA A 164 -0.13 -23.12 5.44
C ALA A 164 0.02 -22.29 4.15
N VAL A 165 1.08 -21.50 4.01
CA VAL A 165 1.38 -20.70 2.82
C VAL A 165 1.65 -21.59 1.61
N GLU A 166 2.43 -22.66 1.76
CA GLU A 166 2.71 -23.62 0.67
C GLU A 166 1.41 -24.27 0.16
N ARG A 167 0.48 -24.62 1.06
CA ARG A 167 -0.84 -25.12 0.70
C ARG A 167 -1.71 -24.05 0.02
N ASP A 168 -1.80 -22.87 0.60
CA ASP A 168 -2.68 -21.80 0.14
C ASP A 168 -2.20 -21.21 -1.20
N MET A 169 -0.88 -21.19 -1.46
CA MET A 169 -0.31 -20.78 -2.74
C MET A 169 -0.39 -21.87 -3.83
N GLY A 170 -0.58 -23.15 -3.46
CA GLY A 170 -0.73 -24.26 -4.39
C GLY A 170 0.41 -24.32 -5.43
N SER A 171 0.08 -24.31 -6.72
CA SER A 171 1.06 -24.33 -7.81
C SER A 171 1.98 -23.10 -7.86
N LEU A 172 1.59 -21.99 -7.23
CA LEU A 172 2.44 -20.81 -7.04
C LEU A 172 3.43 -20.99 -5.89
N GLY A 173 3.19 -21.90 -4.94
CA GLY A 173 4.04 -22.12 -3.75
C GLY A 173 5.31 -22.93 -4.01
N ASN A 174 5.40 -23.64 -5.14
CA ASN A 174 6.60 -24.40 -5.48
C ASN A 174 7.80 -23.47 -5.74
N VAL A 175 8.94 -23.84 -5.14
CA VAL A 175 10.13 -23.05 -4.76
C VAL A 175 10.74 -22.12 -5.83
N GLN A 176 10.37 -22.22 -7.11
CA GLN A 176 10.83 -21.31 -8.16
C GLN A 176 9.85 -20.17 -8.51
N ASN A 177 8.55 -20.28 -8.17
CA ASN A 177 7.51 -19.33 -8.60
C ASN A 177 6.92 -18.47 -7.46
N GLY A 178 7.06 -18.91 -6.20
CA GLY A 178 6.38 -18.27 -5.06
C GLY A 178 6.87 -16.87 -4.75
N VAL A 179 8.18 -16.65 -4.84
CA VAL A 179 8.79 -15.32 -4.64
C VAL A 179 8.25 -14.34 -5.67
N GLY A 180 8.22 -14.71 -6.95
CA GLY A 180 7.71 -13.85 -8.01
C GLY A 180 6.23 -13.50 -7.84
N ALA A 181 5.39 -14.47 -7.45
CA ALA A 181 3.98 -14.24 -7.18
C ALA A 181 3.77 -13.27 -6.01
N VAL A 182 4.49 -13.46 -4.90
CA VAL A 182 4.41 -12.58 -3.73
C VAL A 182 4.96 -11.19 -4.05
N LEU A 183 6.02 -11.08 -4.85
CA LEU A 183 6.56 -9.79 -5.28
C LEU A 183 5.52 -8.94 -6.03
N ILE A 184 4.62 -9.54 -6.83
CA ILE A 184 3.52 -8.79 -7.47
C ILE A 184 2.65 -8.11 -6.42
N ALA A 185 2.26 -8.86 -5.38
CA ALA A 185 1.47 -8.33 -4.28
C ALA A 185 2.25 -7.28 -3.48
N LEU A 186 3.53 -7.53 -3.19
CA LEU A 186 4.38 -6.57 -2.49
C LEU A 186 4.54 -5.27 -3.27
N VAL A 187 4.57 -5.30 -4.60
CA VAL A 187 4.59 -4.07 -5.41
C VAL A 187 3.34 -3.22 -5.17
N GLU A 188 2.14 -3.80 -5.12
CA GLU A 188 0.91 -3.04 -4.78
C GLU A 188 0.98 -2.47 -3.35
N MET A 189 1.48 -3.26 -2.38
CA MET A 189 1.64 -2.82 -1.00
C MET A 189 2.66 -1.67 -0.87
N ILE A 190 3.79 -1.77 -1.57
CA ILE A 190 4.83 -0.74 -1.62
C ILE A 190 4.26 0.53 -2.23
N GLN A 191 3.59 0.43 -3.38
CA GLN A 191 2.99 1.59 -4.04
C GLN A 191 1.99 2.29 -3.12
N SER A 192 1.12 1.55 -2.43
CA SER A 192 0.21 2.15 -1.46
C SER A 192 0.94 2.80 -0.27
N SER A 193 2.01 2.17 0.23
CA SER A 193 2.84 2.73 1.31
C SER A 193 3.51 4.04 0.88
N LEU A 194 4.08 4.08 -0.33
CA LEU A 194 4.70 5.27 -0.89
C LEU A 194 3.68 6.38 -1.15
N SER A 195 2.52 6.07 -1.74
CA SER A 195 1.44 7.03 -1.96
C SER A 195 0.87 7.59 -0.65
N THR A 196 0.83 6.77 0.42
CA THR A 196 0.49 7.26 1.76
C THR A 196 1.54 8.25 2.27
N GLY A 197 2.83 8.01 1.99
CA GLY A 197 3.91 8.93 2.29
C GLY A 197 3.81 10.25 1.51
N ASP A 198 3.51 10.19 0.21
CA ASP A 198 3.30 11.36 -0.66
C ASP A 198 2.10 12.19 -0.17
N PHE A 199 1.05 11.53 0.30
CA PHE A 199 -0.10 12.20 0.88
C PHE A 199 0.27 12.95 2.18
N ILE A 200 1.06 12.34 3.06
CA ILE A 200 1.59 13.00 4.26
C ILE A 200 2.49 14.17 3.90
N GLU A 201 3.37 14.03 2.90
CA GLU A 201 4.20 15.13 2.39
C GLU A 201 3.34 16.30 1.89
N THR A 202 2.22 16.00 1.22
CA THR A 202 1.27 17.04 0.79
C THR A 202 0.69 17.80 1.98
N LEU A 203 0.37 17.11 3.08
CA LEU A 203 -0.09 17.75 4.32
C LEU A 203 1.01 18.59 4.98
N GLU A 204 2.25 18.12 4.97
CA GLU A 204 3.41 18.85 5.50
C GLU A 204 3.63 20.16 4.73
N ARG A 205 3.51 20.12 3.41
CA ARG A 205 3.54 21.31 2.54
C ARG A 205 2.43 22.31 2.88
N CYS A 206 1.23 21.84 3.24
CA CYS A 206 0.15 22.73 3.72
C CYS A 206 0.55 23.44 5.02
N VAL A 207 1.18 22.72 5.96
CA VAL A 207 1.69 23.30 7.23
C VAL A 207 2.76 24.35 6.98
N GLU A 208 3.65 24.11 6.01
CA GLU A 208 4.70 25.05 5.59
C GLU A 208 4.17 26.27 4.82
N GLY A 209 2.85 26.36 4.58
CA GLY A 209 2.21 27.52 3.97
C GLY A 209 2.21 27.52 2.44
N THR A 210 2.60 26.42 1.79
CA THR A 210 2.52 26.32 0.31
C THR A 210 1.10 26.06 -0.20
N MET A 211 0.16 25.69 0.70
CA MET A 211 -1.27 25.46 0.44
C MET A 211 -1.57 24.82 -0.94
N PRO A 212 -1.05 23.61 -1.23
CA PRO A 212 -1.35 22.94 -2.49
C PRO A 212 -2.86 22.73 -2.63
N GLU A 213 -3.41 23.10 -3.79
CA GLU A 213 -4.78 22.75 -4.14
C GLU A 213 -4.88 21.25 -4.38
N ILE A 214 -5.81 20.61 -3.68
CA ILE A 214 -6.04 19.17 -3.77
C ILE A 214 -7.21 18.94 -4.72
N SER A 215 -6.91 18.45 -5.92
CA SER A 215 -7.92 18.12 -6.91
C SER A 215 -8.66 16.82 -6.56
N CYS A 216 -9.99 16.84 -6.60
CA CYS A 216 -10.79 15.65 -6.38
C CYS A 216 -12.05 15.60 -7.26
N PRO A 217 -12.64 14.40 -7.47
CA PRO A 217 -13.88 14.25 -8.23
C PRO A 217 -15.01 15.13 -7.68
N ILE A 218 -15.85 15.68 -8.58
CA ILE A 218 -16.95 16.58 -8.20
C ILE A 218 -17.95 15.91 -7.26
N GLU A 219 -18.09 14.58 -7.33
CA GLU A 219 -19.00 13.82 -6.47
C GLU A 219 -18.56 13.79 -5.00
N TYR A 220 -17.34 14.27 -4.68
CA TYR A 220 -16.83 14.36 -3.32
C TYR A 220 -17.07 15.72 -2.68
N PHE A 221 -17.54 16.70 -3.45
CA PHE A 221 -18.11 17.91 -2.87
C PHE A 221 -19.53 17.55 -2.44
N GLU A 222 -19.94 17.99 -1.25
CA GLU A 222 -21.35 17.99 -0.92
C GLU A 222 -22.02 18.96 -1.91
N VAL A 223 -22.54 18.41 -3.03
CA VAL A 223 -23.60 19.09 -3.75
C VAL A 223 -24.64 19.32 -2.68
N SER A 224 -24.81 20.58 -2.29
CA SER A 224 -25.89 21.01 -1.41
C SER A 224 -27.19 20.58 -2.07
N ARG A 225 -27.61 19.33 -1.80
CA ARG A 225 -28.91 18.80 -2.16
C ARG A 225 -29.88 19.50 -1.23
N LYS A 226 -30.28 20.71 -1.64
CA LYS A 226 -31.58 21.27 -1.28
C LYS A 226 -32.68 20.38 -1.83
#